data_AF-A0A7S0DLE8-F1
#
_entry.id   AF-A0A7S0DLE8-F1
#
_cell.length_a   1.000
_cell.length_b   1.000
_cell.length_c   1.000
_cell.angle_alpha   90.00
_cell.angle_beta   90.00
_cell.angle_gamma   90.00
#
_symmetry.space_group_name_H-M   'P 1'
#
loop_
_entity.id
_entity.type
_entity.pdbx_description
1 polymer ?
#
loop_
_entity_poly.entity_id
_entity_poly.type
_entity_poly.pdbx_seq_one_letter_code
_entity_poly.pdbx_strand_id
1 'polypeptide(L)'
;GNDTVLIQTGDMVDRGPQSLEVVKTFMRLKGEAESAGGSVINLLGNHEVLVMDGKTMYCNPQEIQYWGGRKEFLDQTKPGSPIGDFVRSLHIAVVLDNTLYVHGGLTPAMARLEMDKTGRDSALNSIGFKALSQPYSQRTKMQNAVLYGSTSPLWNRVFEVGKKGSYEDLCKVVKETLAICKVERMVIGHNVQNNGQPTFACSGTLIEMDVGMSEAVLDSNPVALEISRTLECTQKISLIAPLKNSSSEHDERLEFRDALEVEGSRPRPKTSSGFWALLAVGWGIMGVYILLVYGWKRQSNH
;
A
#
# COMPACT_ATOMS: atom_id res chain seq x y z
N GLY A 1 11.09 1.82 -11.43
CA GLY A 1 11.40 1.69 -12.87
C GLY A 1 11.61 0.22 -13.19
N ASN A 2 11.84 -0.12 -14.44
CA ASN A 2 11.90 -1.51 -14.93
C ASN A 2 10.64 -2.28 -14.52
N ASP A 3 10.76 -3.50 -14.03
CA ASP A 3 9.64 -4.35 -13.63
C ASP A 3 9.12 -4.09 -12.20
N THR A 4 9.56 -3.01 -11.53
CA THR A 4 9.10 -2.70 -10.16
C THR A 4 7.67 -2.15 -10.14
N VAL A 5 6.84 -2.71 -9.26
CA VAL A 5 5.49 -2.22 -8.94
C VAL A 5 5.46 -1.68 -7.52
N LEU A 6 5.09 -0.41 -7.35
CA LEU A 6 4.82 0.19 -6.04
C LEU A 6 3.34 0.05 -5.70
N ILE A 7 3.03 -0.54 -4.54
CA ILE A 7 1.68 -0.58 -3.98
C ILE A 7 1.59 0.39 -2.80
N GLN A 8 0.65 1.34 -2.86
CA GLN A 8 0.32 2.24 -1.76
C GLN A 8 -1.03 1.83 -1.16
N THR A 9 -1.08 1.58 0.15
CA THR A 9 -2.21 0.89 0.81
C THR A 9 -3.33 1.81 1.32
N GLY A 10 -3.62 2.94 0.65
CA GLY A 10 -4.70 3.87 1.02
C GLY A 10 -4.36 4.87 2.14
N ASP A 11 -5.31 5.74 2.49
CA ASP A 11 -5.19 6.82 3.48
C ASP A 11 -4.07 7.83 3.16
N MET A 12 -4.10 8.35 1.93
CA MET A 12 -3.26 9.45 1.47
C MET A 12 -3.81 10.82 1.88
N VAL A 13 -5.14 10.92 2.03
CA VAL A 13 -5.83 12.16 2.42
C VAL A 13 -6.10 12.25 3.93
N ASP A 14 -6.56 13.41 4.39
CA ASP A 14 -6.86 13.74 5.80
C ASP A 14 -5.63 13.86 6.73
N ARG A 15 -5.87 14.32 7.97
CA ARG A 15 -4.93 14.48 9.10
C ARG A 15 -3.81 15.49 8.89
N GLY A 16 -2.95 15.27 7.90
CA GLY A 16 -1.81 16.13 7.58
C GLY A 16 -2.23 17.38 6.79
N PRO A 17 -1.41 18.45 6.80
CA PRO A 17 -1.75 19.72 6.15
C PRO A 17 -1.52 19.74 4.63
N GLN A 18 -1.02 18.66 4.04
CA GLN A 18 -0.57 18.59 2.63
C GLN A 18 -1.10 17.34 1.91
N SER A 19 -2.23 16.81 2.36
CA SER A 19 -2.76 15.51 1.94
C SER A 19 -3.14 15.49 0.45
N LEU A 20 -3.65 16.59 -0.12
CA LEU A 20 -3.88 16.71 -1.56
C LEU A 20 -2.59 16.81 -2.39
N GLU A 21 -1.50 17.32 -1.81
CA GLU A 21 -0.19 17.32 -2.46
C GLU A 21 0.44 15.92 -2.49
N VAL A 22 0.15 15.09 -1.47
CA VAL A 22 0.49 13.66 -1.49
C VAL A 22 -0.22 12.97 -2.67
N VAL A 23 -1.51 13.23 -2.87
CA VAL A 23 -2.26 12.68 -4.01
C VAL A 23 -1.65 13.11 -5.35
N LYS A 24 -1.35 14.41 -5.52
CA LYS A 24 -0.66 14.91 -6.73
C LYS A 24 0.71 14.26 -6.94
N THR A 25 1.43 13.98 -5.85
CA THR A 25 2.72 13.28 -5.92
C THR A 25 2.55 11.87 -6.48
N PHE A 26 1.54 11.12 -6.05
CA PHE A 26 1.24 9.80 -6.62
C PHE A 26 0.75 9.87 -8.06
N MET A 27 -0.05 10.87 -8.43
CA MET A 27 -0.45 11.10 -9.82
C MET A 27 0.77 11.27 -10.74
N ARG A 28 1.74 12.10 -10.33
CA ARG A 28 3.00 12.30 -11.06
C ARG A 28 3.84 11.03 -11.08
N LEU A 29 4.03 10.40 -9.91
CA LEU A 29 4.86 9.19 -9.78
C LEU A 29 4.34 8.03 -10.63
N LYS A 30 3.02 7.92 -10.78
CA LYS A 30 2.42 6.90 -11.66
C LYS A 30 2.89 7.07 -13.11
N GLY A 31 2.82 8.28 -13.67
CA GLY A 31 3.28 8.55 -15.04
C GLY A 31 4.79 8.41 -15.20
N GLU A 32 5.57 8.78 -14.18
CA GLU A 32 7.03 8.59 -14.16
C GLU A 32 7.42 7.11 -14.12
N ALA A 33 6.73 6.32 -13.29
CA ALA A 33 6.97 4.88 -13.20
C ALA A 33 6.65 4.19 -14.53
N GLU A 34 5.49 4.48 -15.14
CA GLU A 34 5.10 3.96 -16.45
C GLU A 34 6.10 4.32 -17.54
N SER A 35 6.57 5.58 -17.57
CA SER A 35 7.61 6.02 -18.51
C SER A 35 8.95 5.32 -18.31
N ALA A 36 9.23 4.87 -17.08
CA ALA A 36 10.42 4.10 -16.72
C ALA A 36 10.18 2.57 -16.78
N GLY A 37 9.06 2.11 -17.32
CA GLY A 37 8.68 0.69 -17.46
C GLY A 37 8.02 0.04 -16.25
N GLY A 38 7.97 0.72 -15.11
CA GLY A 38 7.37 0.23 -13.87
C GLY A 38 5.90 0.64 -13.70
N SER A 39 5.37 0.44 -12.49
CA SER A 39 3.97 0.80 -12.21
C SER A 39 3.77 1.27 -10.78
N VAL A 40 2.75 2.11 -10.58
CA VAL A 40 2.23 2.48 -9.26
C VAL A 40 0.75 2.10 -9.20
N ILE A 41 0.39 1.37 -8.16
CA ILE A 41 -0.98 1.00 -7.83
C ILE A 41 -1.31 1.61 -6.47
N ASN A 42 -2.22 2.57 -6.48
CA ASN A 42 -2.76 3.18 -5.27
C ASN A 42 -4.09 2.49 -4.93
N LEU A 43 -4.24 2.14 -3.65
CA LEU A 43 -5.48 1.62 -3.11
C LEU A 43 -6.32 2.73 -2.49
N LEU A 44 -7.63 2.52 -2.44
CA LEU A 44 -8.54 3.31 -1.62
C LEU A 44 -8.34 2.96 -0.17
N GLY A 45 -8.18 3.98 0.67
CA GLY A 45 -8.40 3.91 2.11
C GLY A 45 -9.80 4.38 2.48
N ASN A 46 -10.11 4.31 3.77
CA ASN A 46 -11.37 4.87 4.25
C ASN A 46 -11.39 6.40 4.19
N HIS A 47 -10.23 7.04 4.34
CA HIS A 47 -10.13 8.51 4.31
C HIS A 47 -10.41 9.07 2.91
N GLU A 48 -9.97 8.42 1.83
CA GLU A 48 -10.34 8.81 0.46
C GLU A 48 -11.86 8.83 0.27
N VAL A 49 -12.55 7.80 0.75
CA VAL A 49 -14.02 7.70 0.63
C VAL A 49 -14.73 8.80 1.40
N LEU A 50 -14.25 9.15 2.60
CA LEU A 50 -14.81 10.25 3.38
C LEU A 50 -14.70 11.58 2.63
N VAL A 51 -13.48 11.89 2.16
CA VAL A 51 -13.21 13.14 1.45
C VAL A 51 -14.00 13.22 0.13
N MET A 52 -14.09 12.12 -0.63
CA MET A 52 -14.90 12.06 -1.85
C MET A 52 -16.41 12.24 -1.59
N ASP A 53 -16.88 11.90 -0.39
CA ASP A 53 -18.26 12.12 0.07
C ASP A 53 -18.48 13.50 0.71
N GLY A 54 -17.49 14.38 0.67
CA GLY A 54 -17.58 15.72 1.25
C GLY A 54 -17.48 15.76 2.79
N LYS A 55 -17.07 14.65 3.40
CA LYS A 55 -16.91 14.50 4.84
C LYS A 55 -15.49 14.90 5.25
N THR A 56 -15.35 16.06 5.88
CA THR A 56 -14.04 16.65 6.21
C THR A 56 -13.72 16.65 7.69
N MET A 57 -14.30 15.73 8.48
CA MET A 57 -14.13 15.72 9.94
C MET A 57 -12.71 15.36 10.39
N TYR A 58 -11.93 14.72 9.53
CA TYR A 58 -10.52 14.39 9.77
C TYR A 58 -9.56 15.24 8.93
N CYS A 59 -10.08 16.12 8.05
CA CYS A 59 -9.24 17.02 7.29
C CYS A 59 -8.54 18.00 8.22
N ASN A 60 -7.28 18.28 7.93
CA ASN A 60 -6.53 19.28 8.64
C ASN A 60 -7.11 20.69 8.38
N PRO A 61 -7.40 21.51 9.41
CA PRO A 61 -7.93 22.86 9.21
C PRO A 61 -7.00 23.78 8.43
N GLN A 62 -5.67 23.63 8.60
CA GLN A 62 -4.69 24.42 7.86
C GLN A 62 -4.68 24.04 6.36
N GLU A 63 -4.87 22.77 6.02
CA GLU A 63 -5.04 22.36 4.62
C GLU A 63 -6.31 22.97 4.03
N ILE A 64 -7.44 22.86 4.73
CA ILE A 64 -8.70 23.46 4.27
C ILE A 64 -8.53 24.96 4.04
N GLN A 65 -7.85 25.67 4.96
CA GLN A 65 -7.60 27.10 4.84
C GLN A 65 -6.67 27.42 3.67
N TYR A 66 -5.61 26.64 3.46
CA TYR A 66 -4.67 26.78 2.35
C TYR A 66 -5.39 26.75 1.00
N TRP A 67 -6.37 25.87 0.85
CA TRP A 67 -7.17 25.75 -0.37
C TRP A 67 -8.25 26.82 -0.53
N GLY A 68 -8.39 27.77 0.41
CA GLY A 68 -9.36 28.87 0.34
C GLY A 68 -10.64 28.64 1.13
N GLY A 69 -10.73 27.54 1.90
CA GLY A 69 -11.91 27.18 2.68
C GLY A 69 -12.47 25.82 2.29
N ARG A 70 -13.49 25.37 3.04
CA ARG A 70 -14.06 24.03 2.87
C ARG A 70 -14.62 23.81 1.47
N LYS A 71 -15.24 24.83 0.88
CA LYS A 71 -15.84 24.72 -0.44
C LYS A 71 -14.76 24.48 -1.50
N GLU A 72 -13.72 25.29 -1.48
CA GLU A 72 -12.63 25.28 -2.47
C GLU A 72 -11.77 24.00 -2.33
N PHE A 73 -11.55 23.53 -1.10
CA PHE A 73 -10.96 22.22 -0.83
C PHE A 73 -11.79 21.09 -1.45
N LEU A 74 -13.10 21.06 -1.20
CA LEU A 74 -13.99 20.04 -1.76
C LEU A 74 -14.19 20.18 -3.28
N ASP A 75 -13.99 21.37 -3.85
CA ASP A 75 -13.99 21.54 -5.30
C ASP A 75 -12.82 20.76 -5.96
N GLN A 76 -11.71 20.54 -5.26
CA GLN A 76 -10.59 19.69 -5.72
C GLN A 76 -10.93 18.20 -5.74
N THR A 77 -12.01 17.77 -5.09
CA THR A 77 -12.34 16.35 -4.89
C THR A 77 -13.60 15.93 -5.66
N LYS A 78 -14.19 16.85 -6.42
CA LYS A 78 -15.39 16.61 -7.23
C LYS A 78 -15.10 15.78 -8.49
N PRO A 79 -16.10 15.08 -9.04
CA PRO A 79 -15.99 14.52 -10.38
C PRO A 79 -15.62 15.61 -11.40
N GLY A 80 -14.69 15.31 -12.30
CA GLY A 80 -14.14 16.24 -13.29
C GLY A 80 -12.94 17.07 -12.80
N SER A 81 -12.58 16.98 -11.52
CA SER A 81 -11.31 17.55 -11.02
C SER A 81 -10.19 16.51 -11.14
N PRO A 82 -8.93 16.91 -11.46
CA PRO A 82 -7.84 15.95 -11.62
C PRO A 82 -7.61 15.04 -10.41
N ILE A 83 -7.68 15.60 -9.20
CA ILE A 83 -7.54 14.84 -7.94
C ILE A 83 -8.77 13.95 -7.72
N GLY A 84 -9.98 14.51 -7.86
CA GLY A 84 -11.22 13.76 -7.67
C GLY A 84 -11.36 12.58 -8.63
N ASP A 85 -10.96 12.73 -9.89
CA ASP A 85 -11.01 11.67 -10.90
C ASP A 85 -9.94 10.61 -10.64
N PHE A 86 -8.73 11.04 -10.25
CA PHE A 86 -7.68 10.11 -9.85
C PHE A 86 -8.10 9.25 -8.65
N VAL A 87 -8.59 9.86 -7.56
CA VAL A 87 -9.00 9.12 -6.36
C VAL A 87 -10.16 8.15 -6.65
N ARG A 88 -11.09 8.52 -7.54
CA ARG A 88 -12.18 7.62 -7.95
C ARG A 88 -11.71 6.40 -8.74
N SER A 89 -10.57 6.48 -9.41
CA SER A 89 -9.98 5.40 -10.20
C SER A 89 -9.17 4.38 -9.37
N LEU A 90 -8.97 4.64 -8.08
CA LEU A 90 -8.18 3.79 -7.21
C LEU A 90 -8.83 2.42 -6.94
N HIS A 91 -8.00 1.44 -6.63
CA HIS A 91 -8.45 0.06 -6.40
C HIS A 91 -8.85 -0.13 -4.93
N ILE A 92 -9.90 -0.90 -4.66
CA ILE A 92 -10.21 -1.38 -3.30
C ILE A 92 -9.27 -2.51 -2.90
N ALA A 93 -9.03 -3.45 -3.83
CA ALA A 93 -8.19 -4.61 -3.60
C ALA A 93 -7.47 -4.99 -4.89
N VAL A 94 -6.24 -5.49 -4.75
CA VAL A 94 -5.42 -5.98 -5.87
C VAL A 94 -4.72 -7.25 -5.45
N VAL A 95 -4.73 -8.25 -6.33
CA VAL A 95 -3.83 -9.40 -6.24
C VAL A 95 -2.67 -9.15 -7.21
N LEU A 96 -1.44 -9.24 -6.69
CA LEU A 96 -0.23 -9.23 -7.49
C LEU A 96 0.62 -10.43 -7.06
N ASP A 97 0.91 -11.31 -8.01
CA ASP A 97 1.45 -12.64 -7.75
C ASP A 97 0.60 -13.39 -6.70
N ASN A 98 1.22 -13.90 -5.65
CA ASN A 98 0.54 -14.63 -4.58
C ASN A 98 0.21 -13.74 -3.37
N THR A 99 0.09 -12.43 -3.56
CA THR A 99 -0.19 -11.48 -2.46
C THR A 99 -1.42 -10.60 -2.77
N LEU A 100 -2.36 -10.59 -1.85
CA LEU A 100 -3.51 -9.70 -1.81
C LEU A 100 -3.15 -8.40 -1.07
N TYR A 101 -3.45 -7.26 -1.66
CA TYR A 101 -3.29 -5.93 -1.06
C TYR A 101 -4.65 -5.28 -0.92
N VAL A 102 -4.95 -4.77 0.28
CA VAL A 102 -6.25 -4.15 0.61
C VAL A 102 -6.08 -3.29 1.86
N HIS A 103 -6.77 -2.15 1.94
CA HIS A 103 -6.52 -1.18 3.01
C HIS A 103 -6.81 -1.71 4.43
N GLY A 104 -8.05 -2.13 4.73
CA GLY A 104 -8.46 -2.65 6.04
C GLY A 104 -8.51 -4.18 6.14
N GLY A 105 -8.21 -4.89 5.06
CA GLY A 105 -8.28 -6.36 5.00
C GLY A 105 -9.58 -6.90 4.40
N LEU A 106 -9.49 -8.05 3.74
CA LEU A 106 -10.62 -8.66 3.03
C LEU A 106 -11.22 -9.81 3.84
N THR A 107 -12.43 -9.63 4.37
CA THR A 107 -13.13 -10.72 5.07
C THR A 107 -13.55 -11.84 4.11
N PRO A 108 -13.77 -13.09 4.57
CA PRO A 108 -14.21 -14.18 3.70
C PRO A 108 -15.49 -13.86 2.90
N ALA A 109 -16.41 -13.10 3.50
CA ALA A 109 -17.62 -12.64 2.81
C ALA A 109 -17.30 -11.71 1.63
N MET A 110 -16.38 -10.76 1.80
CA MET A 110 -15.96 -9.86 0.73
C MET A 110 -15.05 -10.54 -0.28
N ALA A 111 -14.24 -11.51 0.14
CA ALA A 111 -13.43 -12.34 -0.74
C ALA A 111 -14.30 -13.16 -1.71
N ARG A 112 -15.40 -13.76 -1.21
CA ARG A 112 -16.36 -14.47 -2.07
C ARG A 112 -17.04 -13.54 -3.07
N LEU A 113 -17.32 -12.28 -2.68
CA LEU A 113 -17.85 -11.27 -3.59
C LEU A 113 -16.82 -10.87 -4.68
N GLU A 114 -15.55 -10.71 -4.30
CA GLU A 114 -14.48 -10.33 -5.22
C GLU A 114 -14.19 -11.42 -6.27
N MET A 115 -14.20 -12.69 -5.84
CA MET A 115 -13.82 -13.83 -6.67
C MET A 115 -14.98 -14.39 -7.55
N ASP A 116 -16.18 -13.82 -7.49
CA ASP A 116 -17.36 -14.39 -8.17
C ASP A 116 -17.37 -14.15 -9.71
N LYS A 117 -17.85 -15.18 -10.42
CA LYS A 117 -18.25 -15.27 -11.84
C LYS A 117 -17.22 -15.27 -12.97
N THR A 118 -15.97 -14.80 -12.83
CA THR A 118 -15.04 -14.83 -13.98
C THR A 118 -13.58 -15.17 -13.68
N GLY A 119 -13.21 -15.35 -12.42
CA GLY A 119 -11.80 -15.50 -12.04
C GLY A 119 -10.94 -14.28 -12.38
N ARG A 120 -11.58 -13.10 -12.56
CA ARG A 120 -10.90 -11.82 -12.81
C ARG A 120 -11.22 -10.84 -11.68
N ASP A 121 -10.22 -10.63 -10.84
CA ASP A 121 -10.18 -9.66 -9.73
C ASP A 121 -10.59 -8.27 -10.22
N SER A 122 -11.79 -7.82 -9.87
CA SER A 122 -12.28 -6.48 -10.22
C SER A 122 -13.65 -6.11 -9.65
N ALA A 123 -14.37 -7.02 -8.97
CA ALA A 123 -15.77 -6.77 -8.60
C ALA A 123 -15.89 -5.61 -7.60
N LEU A 124 -15.10 -5.63 -6.53
CA LEU A 124 -15.00 -4.57 -5.53
C LEU A 124 -14.49 -3.28 -6.16
N ASN A 125 -13.47 -3.36 -7.03
CA ASN A 125 -12.94 -2.19 -7.74
C ASN A 125 -14.03 -1.51 -8.59
N SER A 126 -14.83 -2.30 -9.31
CA SER A 126 -15.97 -1.82 -10.10
C SER A 126 -17.09 -1.25 -9.22
N ILE A 127 -17.38 -1.89 -8.09
CA ILE A 127 -18.36 -1.40 -7.11
C ILE A 127 -17.91 -0.05 -6.54
N GLY A 128 -16.64 0.07 -6.15
CA GLY A 128 -16.03 1.28 -5.62
C GLY A 128 -16.07 2.42 -6.62
N PHE A 129 -15.56 2.20 -7.83
CA PHE A 129 -15.57 3.19 -8.92
C PHE A 129 -17.00 3.70 -9.19
N LYS A 130 -17.96 2.77 -9.37
CA LYS A 130 -19.35 3.14 -9.64
C LYS A 130 -19.96 3.92 -8.47
N ALA A 131 -19.71 3.49 -7.23
CA ALA A 131 -20.25 4.14 -6.04
C ALA A 131 -19.72 5.56 -5.85
N LEU A 132 -18.42 5.78 -6.07
CA LEU A 132 -17.79 7.10 -5.90
C LEU A 132 -18.08 8.04 -7.08
N SER A 133 -18.46 7.50 -8.24
CA SER A 133 -18.83 8.28 -9.44
C SER A 133 -20.29 8.73 -9.47
N GLN A 134 -21.05 8.51 -8.40
CA GLN A 134 -22.45 8.90 -8.28
C GLN A 134 -22.74 9.55 -6.91
N PRO A 135 -23.82 10.34 -6.78
CA PRO A 135 -24.23 10.89 -5.49
C PRO A 135 -24.45 9.79 -4.45
N TYR A 136 -24.10 10.08 -3.19
CA TYR A 136 -24.29 9.17 -2.06
C TYR A 136 -25.73 8.62 -1.98
N SER A 137 -26.72 9.46 -2.24
CA SER A 137 -28.16 9.11 -2.22
C SER A 137 -28.57 8.07 -3.26
N GLN A 138 -27.77 7.84 -4.29
CA GLN A 138 -28.06 6.87 -5.36
C GLN A 138 -27.37 5.53 -5.13
N ARG A 139 -26.51 5.40 -4.10
CA ARG A 139 -25.75 4.18 -3.83
C ARG A 139 -26.67 3.05 -3.37
N THR A 140 -26.45 1.87 -3.94
CA THR A 140 -27.09 0.64 -3.51
C THR A 140 -26.61 0.22 -2.12
N LYS A 141 -27.37 -0.65 -1.47
CA LYS A 141 -26.97 -1.26 -0.18
C LYS A 141 -25.62 -1.98 -0.28
N MET A 142 -25.35 -2.66 -1.39
CA MET A 142 -24.07 -3.35 -1.62
C MET A 142 -22.91 -2.37 -1.73
N GLN A 143 -23.06 -1.29 -2.52
CA GLN A 143 -22.05 -0.24 -2.62
C GLN A 143 -21.72 0.38 -1.26
N ASN A 144 -22.74 0.68 -0.45
CA ASN A 144 -22.53 1.20 0.90
C ASN A 144 -21.93 0.15 1.85
N ALA A 145 -22.26 -1.13 1.69
CA ALA A 145 -21.64 -2.20 2.48
C ALA A 145 -20.13 -2.33 2.18
N VAL A 146 -19.75 -2.19 0.90
CA VAL A 146 -18.34 -2.20 0.49
C VAL A 146 -17.61 -0.95 0.96
N LEU A 147 -18.21 0.24 0.87
CA LEU A 147 -17.51 1.50 1.23
C LEU A 147 -17.55 1.85 2.72
N TYR A 148 -18.57 1.41 3.47
CA TYR A 148 -18.83 1.84 4.85
C TYR A 148 -19.34 0.72 5.78
N GLY A 149 -19.59 -0.48 5.26
CA GLY A 149 -20.14 -1.58 6.06
C GLY A 149 -19.17 -2.05 7.15
N SER A 150 -19.70 -2.78 8.15
CA SER A 150 -18.89 -3.36 9.23
C SER A 150 -17.85 -4.38 8.75
N THR A 151 -18.09 -5.01 7.59
CA THR A 151 -17.17 -5.92 6.90
C THR A 151 -16.49 -5.27 5.70
N SER A 152 -16.61 -3.94 5.55
CA SER A 152 -16.00 -3.18 4.45
C SER A 152 -14.50 -3.46 4.40
N PRO A 153 -13.93 -3.73 3.21
CA PRO A 153 -12.49 -3.85 3.03
C PRO A 153 -11.69 -2.59 3.39
N LEU A 154 -12.36 -1.46 3.64
CA LEU A 154 -11.74 -0.18 3.97
C LEU A 154 -11.80 0.14 5.47
N TRP A 155 -12.74 -0.43 6.23
CA TRP A 155 -13.01 0.01 7.62
C TRP A 155 -12.88 -1.09 8.66
N ASN A 156 -12.99 -2.35 8.24
CA ASN A 156 -13.04 -3.43 9.20
C ASN A 156 -11.69 -3.59 9.91
N ARG A 157 -11.75 -4.03 11.17
CA ARG A 157 -10.58 -4.29 12.03
C ARG A 157 -10.57 -5.74 12.50
N VAL A 158 -11.07 -6.64 11.64
CA VAL A 158 -11.06 -8.09 11.91
C VAL A 158 -9.63 -8.61 11.94
N PHE A 159 -8.75 -7.98 11.15
CA PHE A 159 -7.35 -8.37 10.99
C PHE A 159 -6.39 -7.58 11.87
N GLU A 160 -6.89 -6.74 12.80
CA GLU A 160 -6.02 -5.99 13.72
C GLU A 160 -5.57 -6.89 14.87
N VAL A 161 -4.29 -7.26 14.85
CA VAL A 161 -3.67 -8.11 15.88
C VAL A 161 -3.84 -7.48 17.27
N GLY A 162 -4.38 -8.27 18.21
CA GLY A 162 -4.53 -7.87 19.61
C GLY A 162 -5.77 -7.04 19.93
N LYS A 163 -6.64 -6.71 18.97
CA LYS A 163 -7.83 -5.88 19.23
C LYS A 163 -9.12 -6.64 19.46
N LYS A 164 -9.38 -7.68 18.66
CA LYS A 164 -10.65 -8.43 18.69
C LYS A 164 -10.41 -9.93 18.56
N GLY A 165 -11.09 -10.69 19.42
CA GLY A 165 -11.03 -12.16 19.38
C GLY A 165 -9.67 -12.71 19.81
N SER A 166 -9.52 -14.03 19.65
CA SER A 166 -8.23 -14.71 19.87
C SER A 166 -7.34 -14.58 18.64
N TYR A 167 -6.02 -14.68 18.83
CA TYR A 167 -5.05 -14.70 17.73
C TYR A 167 -5.30 -15.89 16.80
N GLU A 168 -5.69 -17.03 17.37
CA GLU A 168 -6.02 -18.25 16.63
C GLU A 168 -7.22 -18.04 15.72
N ASP A 169 -8.27 -17.37 16.19
CA ASP A 169 -9.46 -17.10 15.38
C ASP A 169 -9.17 -16.09 14.27
N LEU A 170 -8.35 -15.06 14.54
CA LEU A 170 -7.86 -14.15 13.50
C LEU A 170 -7.13 -14.94 12.41
N CYS A 171 -6.21 -15.84 12.77
CA CYS A 171 -5.47 -16.63 11.80
C CYS A 171 -6.33 -17.65 11.04
N LYS A 172 -7.42 -18.17 11.63
CA LYS A 172 -8.41 -18.95 10.89
C LYS A 172 -9.10 -18.12 9.81
N VAL A 173 -9.50 -16.89 10.13
CA VAL A 173 -10.15 -15.97 9.18
C VAL A 173 -9.18 -15.59 8.06
N VAL A 174 -7.92 -15.27 8.38
CA VAL A 174 -6.86 -15.02 7.37
C VAL A 174 -6.75 -16.23 6.44
N LYS A 175 -6.58 -17.44 6.99
CA LYS A 175 -6.46 -18.68 6.20
C LYS A 175 -7.66 -18.90 5.27
N GLU A 176 -8.88 -18.65 5.75
CA GLU A 176 -10.09 -18.78 4.93
C GLU A 176 -10.11 -17.77 3.77
N THR A 177 -9.83 -16.49 4.05
CA THR A 177 -9.74 -15.44 3.02
C THR A 177 -8.71 -15.81 1.95
N LEU A 178 -7.49 -16.18 2.35
CA LEU A 178 -6.41 -16.53 1.42
C LEU A 178 -6.78 -17.74 0.55
N ALA A 179 -7.46 -18.74 1.12
CA ALA A 179 -7.94 -19.90 0.36
C ALA A 179 -9.02 -19.53 -0.68
N ILE A 180 -9.93 -18.60 -0.36
CA ILE A 180 -10.94 -18.09 -1.30
C ILE A 180 -10.26 -17.33 -2.44
N CYS A 181 -9.30 -16.46 -2.11
CA CYS A 181 -8.56 -15.64 -3.07
C CYS A 181 -7.47 -16.41 -3.83
N LYS A 182 -7.12 -17.63 -3.40
CA LYS A 182 -6.05 -18.46 -3.96
C LYS A 182 -4.68 -17.74 -3.95
N VAL A 183 -4.38 -17.07 -2.86
CA VAL A 183 -3.12 -16.34 -2.62
C VAL A 183 -2.45 -16.86 -1.34
N GLU A 184 -1.18 -16.54 -1.14
CA GLU A 184 -0.40 -16.97 0.03
C GLU A 184 -0.41 -15.95 1.16
N ARG A 185 -0.65 -14.68 0.84
CA ARG A 185 -0.48 -13.57 1.78
C ARG A 185 -1.48 -12.45 1.58
N MET A 186 -1.79 -11.74 2.66
CA MET A 186 -2.51 -10.49 2.65
C MET A 186 -1.68 -9.38 3.32
N VAL A 187 -1.54 -8.25 2.64
CA VAL A 187 -0.86 -7.04 3.13
C VAL A 187 -1.89 -5.93 3.30
N ILE A 188 -1.93 -5.32 4.49
CA ILE A 188 -2.93 -4.32 4.86
C ILE A 188 -2.31 -3.04 5.46
N GLY A 189 -3.05 -1.93 5.38
CA GLY A 189 -2.80 -0.69 6.12
C GLY A 189 -3.78 -0.56 7.29
N HIS A 190 -4.34 0.65 7.48
CA HIS A 190 -5.47 1.00 8.37
C HIS A 190 -5.25 0.85 9.89
N ASN A 191 -4.56 -0.21 10.27
CA ASN A 191 -4.26 -0.59 11.63
C ASN A 191 -2.89 -0.03 11.98
N VAL A 192 -2.89 1.15 12.60
CA VAL A 192 -1.66 1.82 13.01
C VAL A 192 -0.90 0.94 14.02
N GLN A 193 0.35 0.60 13.68
CA GLN A 193 1.27 -0.16 14.50
C GLN A 193 2.03 0.80 15.44
N ASN A 194 1.65 0.81 16.71
CA ASN A 194 2.14 1.80 17.69
C ASN A 194 3.65 1.74 17.98
N ASN A 195 4.33 0.66 17.60
CA ASN A 195 5.78 0.53 17.71
C ASN A 195 6.54 1.09 16.48
N GLY A 196 5.83 1.63 15.49
CA GLY A 196 6.43 2.17 14.26
C GLY A 196 7.04 1.10 13.36
N GLN A 197 6.64 -0.18 13.53
CA GLN A 197 7.17 -1.31 12.76
C GLN A 197 6.02 -2.16 12.21
N PRO A 198 6.16 -2.76 11.02
CA PRO A 198 5.16 -3.67 10.50
C PRO A 198 4.97 -4.89 11.40
N THR A 199 3.73 -5.37 11.50
CA THR A 199 3.42 -6.63 12.20
C THR A 199 3.29 -7.77 11.20
N PHE A 200 4.07 -8.83 11.42
CA PHE A 200 3.96 -10.10 10.70
C PHE A 200 3.19 -11.09 11.57
N ALA A 201 2.01 -11.49 11.10
CA ALA A 201 1.10 -12.37 11.83
C ALA A 201 0.77 -13.63 11.03
N CYS A 202 0.23 -14.63 11.72
CA CYS A 202 -0.21 -15.90 11.15
C CYS A 202 0.88 -16.58 10.32
N SER A 203 2.09 -16.67 10.89
CA SER A 203 3.28 -17.20 10.20
C SER A 203 3.61 -16.44 8.90
N GLY A 204 3.50 -15.11 8.92
CA GLY A 204 3.85 -14.24 7.78
C GLY A 204 2.82 -14.19 6.65
N THR A 205 1.65 -14.79 6.84
CA THR A 205 0.54 -14.77 5.86
C THR A 205 -0.33 -13.52 5.97
N LEU A 206 -0.25 -12.80 7.10
CA LEU A 206 -0.81 -11.46 7.28
C LEU A 206 0.31 -10.47 7.60
N ILE A 207 0.35 -9.34 6.91
CA ILE A 207 1.28 -8.24 7.20
C ILE A 207 0.50 -6.93 7.37
N GLU A 208 0.61 -6.31 8.54
CA GLU A 208 0.06 -4.98 8.82
C GLU A 208 1.17 -3.93 8.65
N MET A 209 1.04 -3.05 7.66
CA MET A 209 2.09 -2.14 7.18
C MET A 209 1.92 -0.68 7.61
N ASP A 210 0.78 -0.31 8.22
CA ASP A 210 0.56 1.06 8.66
C ASP A 210 1.37 1.34 9.93
N VAL A 211 2.58 1.84 9.75
CA VAL A 211 3.49 2.19 10.85
C VAL A 211 3.15 3.55 11.50
N GLY A 212 2.15 4.28 11.02
CA GLY A 212 1.82 5.62 11.51
C GLY A 212 2.80 6.71 11.04
N MET A 213 3.32 6.61 9.82
CA MET A 213 4.41 7.47 9.32
C MET A 213 4.05 8.97 9.21
N SER A 214 2.76 9.32 9.23
CA SER A 214 2.34 10.73 9.19
C SER A 214 2.65 11.42 10.52
N GLU A 215 3.17 12.65 10.43
CA GLU A 215 3.39 13.55 11.58
C GLU A 215 2.11 13.77 12.38
N ALA A 216 0.95 13.69 11.72
CA ALA A 216 -0.36 13.85 12.34
C ALA A 216 -0.90 12.56 13.01
N VAL A 217 -0.12 11.47 13.00
CA VAL A 217 -0.49 10.15 13.56
C VAL A 217 0.52 9.70 14.62
N LEU A 218 1.69 9.19 14.23
CA LEU A 218 2.76 8.79 15.17
C LEU A 218 4.12 9.43 14.84
N ASP A 219 4.24 10.10 13.69
CA ASP A 219 5.51 10.61 13.16
C ASP A 219 6.62 9.53 13.04
N SER A 220 6.25 8.26 12.90
CA SER A 220 7.22 7.18 12.77
C SER A 220 7.99 7.23 11.44
N ASN A 221 9.10 6.50 11.34
CA ASN A 221 9.81 6.37 10.06
C ASN A 221 8.92 5.65 9.03
N PRO A 222 8.94 6.07 7.75
CA PRO A 222 8.28 5.32 6.70
C PRO A 222 8.94 3.94 6.55
N VAL A 223 8.14 2.96 6.17
CA VAL A 223 8.61 1.59 5.89
C VAL A 223 7.99 1.11 4.59
N ALA A 224 8.79 0.42 3.77
CA ALA A 224 8.33 -0.29 2.59
C ALA A 224 8.66 -1.78 2.71
N LEU A 225 7.75 -2.60 2.17
CA LEU A 225 7.93 -4.04 2.04
C LEU A 225 8.38 -4.34 0.61
N GLU A 226 9.59 -4.84 0.43
CA GLU A 226 10.08 -5.33 -0.84
C GLU A 226 9.76 -6.83 -0.96
N ILE A 227 9.03 -7.19 -2.00
CA ILE A 227 8.76 -8.60 -2.37
C ILE A 227 9.42 -8.84 -3.73
N SER A 228 10.50 -9.61 -3.74
CA SER A 228 11.26 -9.93 -4.95
C SER A 228 11.18 -11.42 -5.26
N ARG A 229 11.19 -11.77 -6.56
CA ARG A 229 11.27 -13.17 -6.98
C ARG A 229 12.72 -13.63 -6.96
N THR A 230 12.94 -14.85 -6.46
CA THR A 230 14.24 -15.51 -6.51
C THR A 230 14.39 -16.33 -7.80
N LEU A 231 15.60 -16.79 -8.09
CA LEU A 231 15.88 -17.68 -9.21
C LEU A 231 15.17 -19.05 -9.09
N GLU A 232 14.71 -19.40 -7.90
CA GLU A 232 14.00 -20.66 -7.60
C GLU A 232 12.47 -20.50 -7.69
N CYS A 233 11.99 -19.39 -8.27
CA CYS A 233 10.56 -19.04 -8.33
C CYS A 233 9.89 -18.91 -6.96
N THR A 234 10.67 -18.66 -5.91
CA THR A 234 10.16 -18.31 -4.57
C THR A 234 10.13 -16.79 -4.39
N GLN A 235 9.47 -16.29 -3.34
CA GLN A 235 9.46 -14.87 -2.99
C GLN A 235 10.39 -14.60 -1.80
N LYS A 236 11.28 -13.61 -1.93
CA LYS A 236 12.04 -13.03 -0.82
C LYS A 236 11.32 -11.77 -0.35
N ILE A 237 11.19 -11.62 0.96
CA ILE A 237 10.60 -10.45 1.60
C ILE A 237 11.69 -9.69 2.34
N SER A 238 11.71 -8.37 2.20
CA SER A 238 12.67 -7.50 2.89
C SER A 238 11.99 -6.21 3.32
N LEU A 239 12.45 -5.63 4.43
CA LEU A 239 11.99 -4.32 4.87
C LEU A 239 12.99 -3.25 4.46
N ILE A 240 12.48 -2.17 3.88
CA ILE A 240 13.21 -0.96 3.57
C ILE A 240 12.67 0.11 4.52
N ALA A 241 13.48 0.55 5.49
CA ALA A 241 13.07 1.49 6.53
C ALA A 241 14.00 2.71 6.51
N PRO A 242 13.80 3.68 5.61
CA PRO A 242 14.64 4.86 5.58
C PRO A 242 14.37 5.75 6.80
N LEU A 243 15.43 6.29 7.39
CA LEU A 243 15.33 7.20 8.53
C LEU A 243 14.94 8.61 8.05
N LYS A 244 13.86 9.18 8.60
CA LYS A 244 13.37 10.53 8.25
C LYS A 244 14.43 11.65 8.39
N ASN A 245 15.42 11.46 9.27
CA ASN A 245 16.44 12.46 9.61
C ASN A 245 17.89 11.99 9.36
N SER A 246 18.12 10.96 8.55
CA SER A 246 19.51 10.61 8.19
C SER A 246 20.02 11.59 7.12
N SER A 247 21.02 12.38 7.49
CA SER A 247 21.86 13.13 6.55
C SER A 247 23.00 12.28 5.98
N SER A 248 22.97 10.96 6.20
CA SER A 248 24.01 10.01 5.83
C SER A 248 23.45 8.92 4.93
N GLU A 249 24.15 8.64 3.83
CA GLU A 249 23.88 7.63 2.79
C GLU A 249 23.94 6.16 3.28
N HIS A 250 23.35 5.85 4.44
CA HIS A 250 23.33 4.51 5.01
C HIS A 250 21.89 4.07 5.28
N ASP A 251 21.32 3.35 4.31
CA ASP A 251 20.11 2.55 4.45
C ASP A 251 20.41 1.33 5.33
N GLU A 252 19.71 1.17 6.46
CA GLU A 252 19.65 -0.10 7.18
C GLU A 252 18.62 -1.01 6.49
N ARG A 253 19.09 -1.92 5.62
CA ARG A 253 18.26 -3.02 5.10
C ARG A 253 18.21 -4.13 6.15
N LEU A 254 17.07 -4.29 6.80
CA LEU A 254 16.81 -5.44 7.66
C LEU A 254 16.27 -6.59 6.80
N GLU A 255 17.13 -7.57 6.49
CA GLU A 255 16.72 -8.81 5.83
C GLU A 255 16.10 -9.76 6.86
N PHE A 256 14.81 -10.09 6.69
CA PHE A 256 14.19 -11.21 7.39
C PHE A 256 14.33 -12.46 6.51
N ARG A 257 15.19 -13.39 6.92
CA ARG A 257 15.26 -14.73 6.33
C ARG A 257 14.28 -15.64 7.06
N ASP A 258 13.05 -15.75 6.57
CA ASP A 258 12.24 -16.92 6.91
C ASP A 258 12.75 -18.09 6.08
N ALA A 259 13.40 -19.03 6.77
CA ALA A 259 13.66 -20.36 6.28
C ALA A 259 12.32 -21.11 6.14
N LEU A 260 11.68 -20.97 4.98
CA LEU A 260 10.71 -21.95 4.49
C LEU A 260 11.48 -23.08 3.78
N GLU A 261 12.19 -23.91 4.55
CA GLU A 261 12.53 -25.26 4.10
C GLU A 261 11.34 -26.17 4.42
N VAL A 262 10.46 -26.37 3.45
CA VAL A 262 9.57 -27.53 3.45
C VAL A 262 10.42 -28.72 3.02
N GLU A 263 10.85 -29.54 3.99
CA GLU A 263 11.61 -30.78 3.74
C GLU A 263 10.79 -31.76 2.87
N GLY A 264 11.00 -31.69 1.56
CA GLY A 264 10.67 -32.73 0.60
C GLY A 264 11.87 -33.67 0.42
N SER A 265 11.86 -34.78 1.17
CA SER A 265 12.86 -35.85 1.12
C SER A 265 13.31 -36.28 -0.31
N ARG A 266 14.63 -36.15 -0.60
CA ARG A 266 15.48 -37.14 -1.31
C ARG A 266 16.95 -36.64 -1.39
N PRO A 267 17.97 -37.51 -1.20
CA PRO A 267 19.36 -37.06 -1.01
C PRO A 267 20.20 -37.12 -2.30
N ARG A 268 21.21 -36.22 -2.41
CA ARG A 268 22.59 -36.38 -2.96
C ARG A 268 23.13 -35.04 -3.52
N PRO A 269 24.46 -34.88 -3.77
CA PRO A 269 25.61 -35.01 -2.87
C PRO A 269 26.45 -33.71 -2.84
N LYS A 270 27.39 -33.64 -1.90
CA LYS A 270 28.34 -32.54 -1.68
C LYS A 270 29.22 -32.25 -2.90
N THR A 271 29.42 -30.98 -3.25
CA THR A 271 30.69 -30.46 -3.80
C THR A 271 30.98 -29.02 -3.37
N SER A 272 32.27 -28.76 -3.25
CA SER A 272 33.03 -27.68 -2.61
C SER A 272 33.15 -26.36 -3.38
N SER A 273 33.25 -25.27 -2.60
CA SER A 273 34.13 -24.08 -2.72
C SER A 273 34.41 -23.41 -4.07
N GLY A 274 34.24 -22.09 -4.10
CA GLY A 274 34.94 -21.19 -5.02
C GLY A 274 34.75 -19.72 -4.64
N PHE A 275 35.81 -19.10 -4.13
CA PHE A 275 35.94 -17.66 -3.88
C PHE A 275 36.39 -16.98 -5.18
N TRP A 276 35.77 -15.88 -5.59
CA TRP A 276 36.38 -14.90 -6.51
C TRP A 276 35.94 -13.48 -6.14
N ALA A 277 36.94 -12.64 -5.84
CA ALA A 277 36.82 -11.19 -5.81
C ALA A 277 37.15 -10.63 -7.19
N LEU A 278 36.44 -9.60 -7.63
CA LEU A 278 36.87 -8.75 -8.74
C LEU A 278 36.35 -7.32 -8.57
N LEU A 279 37.30 -6.41 -8.40
CA LEU A 279 37.17 -4.97 -8.58
C LEU A 279 37.51 -4.65 -10.03
N ALA A 280 36.68 -3.84 -10.69
CA ALA A 280 37.08 -3.10 -11.89
C ALA A 280 36.34 -1.76 -11.94
N VAL A 281 37.13 -0.69 -12.11
CA VAL A 281 36.71 0.68 -12.34
C VAL A 281 36.70 0.93 -13.85
N GLY A 282 35.66 1.59 -14.37
CA GLY A 282 35.61 2.09 -15.74
C GLY A 282 34.58 3.21 -15.87
N TRP A 283 35.01 4.39 -16.31
CA TRP A 283 34.17 5.56 -16.59
C TRP A 283 33.66 5.52 -18.04
N GLY A 284 32.36 5.80 -18.24
CA GLY A 284 31.76 5.97 -19.56
C GLY A 284 30.23 6.06 -19.55
N ILE A 285 29.72 7.29 -19.56
CA ILE A 285 28.50 7.85 -20.22
C ILE A 285 27.21 6.99 -20.28
N MET A 286 26.09 7.64 -19.90
CA MET A 286 24.67 7.22 -19.89
C MET A 286 24.18 6.48 -18.65
N GLY A 287 23.13 7.00 -18.02
CA GLY A 287 22.33 6.28 -17.03
C GLY A 287 21.68 7.18 -15.98
N VAL A 288 20.39 7.39 -16.14
CA VAL A 288 19.47 8.08 -15.23
C VAL A 288 19.47 7.38 -13.85
N TYR A 289 19.75 8.12 -12.78
CA TYR A 289 19.53 7.68 -11.40
C TYR A 289 18.18 8.20 -10.92
N ILE A 290 17.26 7.29 -10.59
CA ILE A 290 16.02 7.63 -9.88
C ILE A 290 16.37 7.73 -8.39
N LEU A 291 16.36 8.96 -7.88
CA LEU A 291 16.42 9.32 -6.48
C LEU A 291 15.22 10.25 -6.23
N LEU A 292 14.28 9.88 -5.35
CA LEU A 292 13.29 10.83 -4.85
C LEU A 292 13.67 11.22 -3.42
N VAL A 293 14.58 12.20 -3.33
CA VAL A 293 14.80 13.06 -2.16
C VAL A 293 14.72 14.50 -2.67
N TYR A 294 13.74 15.28 -2.21
CA TYR A 294 13.64 16.71 -2.53
C TYR A 294 14.59 17.50 -1.61
N GLY A 295 15.64 18.10 -2.20
CA GLY A 295 16.47 19.12 -1.56
C GLY A 295 16.44 20.42 -2.38
N TRP A 296 15.88 21.48 -1.81
CA TRP A 296 15.82 22.82 -2.42
C TRP A 296 17.16 23.53 -2.24
N LYS A 297 17.80 23.98 -3.34
CA LYS A 297 18.99 24.85 -3.27
C LYS A 297 18.65 26.21 -3.85
N ARG A 298 18.62 27.23 -2.97
CA ARG A 298 18.58 28.65 -3.35
C ARG A 298 19.86 29.01 -4.10
N GLN A 299 19.71 29.67 -5.25
CA GLN A 299 20.77 30.43 -5.90
C GLN A 299 21.11 31.67 -5.08
N SER A 300 22.40 31.95 -4.91
CA SER A 300 22.89 33.33 -4.82
C SER A 300 24.26 33.43 -5.46
N ASN A 301 24.37 34.36 -6.41
CA ASN A 301 25.58 34.83 -7.07
C ASN A 301 26.58 35.43 -6.06
N HIS A 302 27.84 35.00 -6.12
CA HIS A 302 29.01 35.79 -6.55
C HIS A 302 30.29 35.02 -6.23
#